data_AF-S3P8Q7-F1
#
_entry.id   AF-S3P8Q7-F1
#
_cell.length_a   1.000
_cell.length_b   1.000
_cell.length_c   1.000
_cell.angle_alpha   90.00
_cell.angle_beta   90.00
_cell.angle_gamma   90.00
#
_symmetry.space_group_name_H-M   'P 1'
#
loop_
_entity.id
_entity.type
_entity.pdbx_description
1 polymer ?
#
loop_
_entity_poly.entity_id
_entity_poly.type
_entity_poly.pdbx_seq_one_letter_code
_entity_poly.pdbx_strand_id
1 'polypeptide(L)'
;DGLKFKGNTGDSIAKKLNQELEIVGGMTATADDAASAENIRTVNKDGKLEIQLSKKLTGLTEVNTTNLTVTGETKLGDKFTVNNAGNVSYSGDITEGDHIT
;
A
#
# COMPACT_ATOMS: atom_id res chain seq x y z
N ASP A 1 -35.73 -9.55 -10.50
CA ASP A 1 -34.78 -8.78 -9.67
C ASP A 1 -33.40 -9.39 -9.68
N GLY A 2 -32.39 -8.59 -9.31
CA GLY A 2 -30.99 -9.00 -9.23
C GLY A 2 -30.27 -8.31 -8.06
N LEU A 3 -28.94 -8.38 -8.02
CA LEU A 3 -28.13 -7.84 -6.93
C LEU A 3 -27.78 -6.37 -7.17
N LYS A 4 -27.61 -5.60 -6.08
CA LYS A 4 -27.10 -4.23 -6.11
C LYS A 4 -25.79 -4.16 -5.32
N PHE A 5 -24.78 -3.54 -5.92
CA PHE A 5 -23.46 -3.35 -5.33
C PHE A 5 -23.19 -1.85 -5.20
N LYS A 6 -22.50 -1.43 -4.15
CA LYS A 6 -22.16 -0.03 -3.95
C LYS A 6 -20.79 0.08 -3.31
N GLY A 7 -19.96 0.96 -3.85
CA GLY A 7 -18.71 1.36 -3.20
C GLY A 7 -18.96 2.29 -2.01
N ASN A 8 -17.89 2.83 -1.45
CA ASN A 8 -17.97 3.88 -0.44
C ASN A 8 -18.67 5.15 -0.98
N THR A 9 -18.40 5.47 -2.26
CA THR A 9 -18.96 6.64 -2.97
C THR A 9 -19.66 6.21 -4.26
N GLY A 10 -20.33 7.17 -4.92
CA GLY A 10 -21.05 6.95 -6.18
C GLY A 10 -22.42 6.28 -6.02
N ASP A 11 -23.03 5.93 -7.14
CA ASP A 11 -24.34 5.29 -7.21
C ASP A 11 -24.24 3.76 -7.10
N SER A 12 -25.39 3.12 -6.85
CA SER A 12 -25.45 1.65 -6.82
C SER A 12 -25.38 1.07 -8.23
N ILE A 13 -24.57 0.04 -8.40
CA ILE A 13 -24.50 -0.79 -9.60
C ILE A 13 -25.53 -1.90 -9.46
N ALA A 14 -26.56 -1.91 -10.29
CA ALA A 14 -27.55 -2.98 -10.36
C ALA A 14 -27.17 -4.00 -11.44
N LYS A 15 -27.10 -5.28 -11.07
CA LYS A 15 -26.85 -6.40 -11.99
C LYS A 15 -28.05 -7.34 -11.98
N LYS A 16 -28.55 -7.67 -13.17
CA LYS A 16 -29.60 -8.70 -13.33
C LYS A 16 -29.00 -10.09 -13.17
N LEU A 17 -29.86 -11.09 -12.99
CA LEU A 17 -29.44 -12.50 -13.06
C LEU A 17 -28.69 -12.77 -14.37
N ASN A 18 -27.65 -13.60 -14.30
CA ASN A 18 -26.74 -13.94 -15.40
C ASN A 18 -25.92 -12.76 -15.96
N GLN A 19 -25.89 -11.61 -15.30
CA GLN A 19 -24.93 -10.55 -15.63
C GLN A 19 -23.67 -10.67 -14.77
N GLU A 20 -22.51 -10.51 -15.41
CA GLU A 20 -21.22 -10.46 -14.75
C GLU A 20 -20.98 -9.06 -14.13
N LEU A 21 -20.40 -9.04 -12.93
CA LEU A 21 -19.86 -7.84 -12.30
C LEU A 21 -18.34 -7.96 -12.29
N GLU A 22 -17.68 -7.06 -13.00
CA GLU A 22 -16.23 -6.95 -12.95
C GLU A 22 -15.80 -6.09 -11.75
N ILE A 23 -14.73 -6.53 -11.07
CA ILE A 23 -14.05 -5.79 -10.00
C ILE A 23 -12.60 -5.63 -10.47
N VAL A 24 -12.25 -4.45 -10.95
CA VAL A 24 -10.97 -4.21 -11.64
C VAL A 24 -10.10 -3.19 -10.91
N GLY A 25 -8.79 -3.42 -10.93
CA GLY A 25 -7.75 -2.44 -10.60
C GLY A 25 -7.00 -1.99 -11.86
N GLY A 26 -6.22 -0.92 -11.78
CA GLY A 26 -5.52 -0.34 -12.94
C GLY A 26 -4.19 -1.01 -13.34
N MET A 27 -3.78 -2.06 -12.64
CA MET A 27 -2.53 -2.77 -12.91
C MET A 27 -2.67 -3.65 -14.17
N THR A 28 -1.71 -3.58 -15.08
CA THR A 28 -1.73 -4.32 -16.35
C THR A 28 -0.70 -5.45 -16.42
N ALA A 29 0.24 -5.51 -15.47
CA ALA A 29 1.24 -6.57 -15.39
C ALA A 29 0.57 -7.89 -14.99
N THR A 30 0.96 -8.98 -15.64
CA THR A 30 0.36 -10.32 -15.47
C THR A 30 1.34 -11.37 -14.96
N ALA A 31 2.59 -11.01 -14.70
CA ALA A 31 3.57 -11.94 -14.13
C ALA A 31 3.21 -12.22 -12.65
N ASP A 32 3.44 -13.45 -12.20
CA ASP A 32 3.04 -13.88 -10.85
C ASP A 32 3.73 -13.09 -9.73
N ASP A 33 4.94 -12.59 -9.98
CA ASP A 33 5.73 -11.75 -9.07
C ASP A 33 5.42 -10.24 -9.19
N ALA A 34 4.56 -9.84 -10.13
CA ALA A 34 4.19 -8.44 -10.31
C ALA A 34 3.19 -7.94 -9.27
N ALA A 35 2.57 -8.82 -8.49
CA ALA A 35 1.58 -8.45 -7.47
C ALA A 35 1.64 -9.36 -6.24
N SER A 36 1.31 -8.80 -5.09
CA SER A 36 1.14 -9.54 -3.84
C SER A 36 -0.23 -9.26 -3.24
N ALA A 37 -0.93 -10.33 -2.84
CA ALA A 37 -2.18 -10.26 -2.08
C ALA A 37 -1.94 -10.19 -0.56
N GLU A 38 -0.69 -10.20 -0.09
CA GLU A 38 -0.35 -10.26 1.34
C GLU A 38 -0.80 -9.02 2.10
N ASN A 39 -0.85 -7.87 1.40
CA ASN A 39 -1.13 -6.57 2.01
C ASN A 39 -2.61 -6.17 1.95
N ILE A 40 -3.45 -6.86 1.19
CA ILE A 40 -4.87 -6.53 1.04
C ILE A 40 -5.72 -7.69 1.54
N ARG A 41 -6.68 -7.41 2.41
CA ARG A 41 -7.67 -8.40 2.85
C ARG A 41 -9.09 -7.88 2.72
N THR A 42 -10.03 -8.80 2.56
CA THR A 42 -11.46 -8.54 2.61
C THR A 42 -12.05 -9.15 3.87
N VAL A 43 -12.88 -8.39 4.58
CA VAL A 43 -13.55 -8.85 5.80
C VAL A 43 -15.03 -8.47 5.77
N ASN A 44 -15.88 -9.27 6.41
CA ASN A 44 -17.23 -8.82 6.73
C ASN A 44 -17.17 -7.98 8.00
N LYS A 45 -17.65 -6.74 7.91
CA LYS A 45 -17.77 -5.82 9.04
C LYS A 45 -19.16 -5.19 8.97
N ASP A 46 -20.01 -5.51 9.94
CA ASP A 46 -21.35 -4.93 10.11
C ASP A 46 -22.23 -5.05 8.84
N GLY A 47 -22.19 -6.22 8.20
CA GLY A 47 -22.97 -6.50 6.97
C GLY A 47 -22.39 -5.90 5.69
N LYS A 48 -21.19 -5.30 5.76
CA LYS A 48 -20.45 -4.77 4.61
C LYS A 48 -19.18 -5.58 4.36
N LEU A 49 -18.75 -5.63 3.11
CA LEU A 49 -17.41 -6.11 2.76
C LEU A 49 -16.44 -4.93 2.83
N GLU A 50 -15.52 -4.98 3.79
CA GLU A 50 -14.47 -3.99 3.97
C GLU A 50 -13.18 -4.50 3.34
N ILE A 51 -12.53 -3.67 2.54
CA ILE A 51 -11.19 -3.92 1.98
C ILE A 51 -10.19 -3.19 2.88
N GLN A 52 -9.23 -3.92 3.42
CA GLN A 52 -8.27 -3.40 4.38
C GLN A 52 -6.84 -3.56 3.86
N LEU A 53 -6.02 -2.55 4.12
CA LEU A 53 -4.57 -2.57 3.89
C LEU A 53 -3.84 -3.00 5.17
N SER A 54 -2.82 -3.84 5.04
CA SER A 54 -1.97 -4.25 6.17
C SER A 54 -1.27 -3.05 6.80
N LYS A 55 -1.12 -3.07 8.12
CA LYS A 55 -0.30 -2.07 8.85
C LYS A 55 1.19 -2.27 8.62
N LYS A 56 1.61 -3.45 8.18
CA LYS A 56 2.99 -3.79 7.83
C LYS A 56 2.98 -4.28 6.39
N LEU A 57 3.47 -3.45 5.48
CA LEU A 57 3.58 -3.80 4.07
C LEU A 57 4.79 -4.72 3.87
N THR A 58 4.58 -5.88 3.25
CA THR A 58 5.63 -6.84 2.89
C THR A 58 5.53 -7.22 1.41
N GLY A 59 6.57 -7.81 0.83
CA GLY A 59 6.53 -8.26 -0.57
C GLY A 59 6.43 -7.12 -1.60
N LEU A 60 6.84 -5.90 -1.24
CA LEU A 60 6.95 -4.78 -2.18
C LEU A 60 8.38 -4.68 -2.72
N THR A 61 8.51 -4.54 -4.03
CA THR A 61 9.80 -4.26 -4.68
C THR A 61 10.18 -2.78 -4.60
N GLU A 62 9.20 -1.88 -4.78
CA GLU A 62 9.42 -0.43 -4.81
C GLU A 62 8.20 0.32 -4.25
N VAL A 63 8.45 1.48 -3.63
CA VAL A 63 7.42 2.50 -3.34
C VAL A 63 7.76 3.75 -4.15
N ASN A 64 7.07 3.95 -5.27
CA ASN A 64 7.25 5.11 -6.14
C ASN A 64 6.19 6.17 -5.86
N THR A 65 6.61 7.30 -5.28
CA THR A 65 5.75 8.45 -4.98
C THR A 65 6.49 9.73 -5.33
N THR A 66 5.77 10.79 -5.74
CA THR A 66 6.37 12.11 -5.94
C THR A 66 6.94 12.66 -4.63
N ASN A 67 6.17 12.55 -3.55
CA ASN A 67 6.59 12.97 -2.21
C ASN A 67 6.17 11.88 -1.22
N LEU A 68 7.05 11.55 -0.28
CA LEU A 68 6.71 10.69 0.85
C LEU A 68 6.58 11.55 2.11
N THR A 69 5.36 11.63 2.64
CA THR A 69 5.08 12.32 3.91
C THR A 69 5.07 11.30 5.04
N VAL A 70 5.90 11.51 6.06
CA VAL A 70 5.98 10.66 7.26
C VAL A 70 5.77 11.51 8.50
N THR A 71 4.82 11.15 9.35
CA THR A 71 4.54 11.85 10.62
C THR A 71 5.35 11.21 11.73
N GLY A 72 6.68 11.37 11.72
CA GLY A 72 7.54 10.77 12.73
C GLY A 72 8.97 10.55 12.26
N GLU A 73 9.46 9.35 12.51
CA GLU A 73 10.82 8.92 12.16
C GLU A 73 10.78 8.06 10.89
N THR A 74 11.64 8.38 9.94
CA THR A 74 11.92 7.57 8.75
C THR A 74 13.25 6.86 8.96
N LYS A 75 13.23 5.53 8.87
CA LYS A 75 14.43 4.70 8.88
C LYS A 75 14.69 4.13 7.49
N LEU A 76 15.87 4.39 6.94
CA LEU A 76 16.35 3.82 5.69
C LEU A 76 17.44 2.81 6.06
N GLY A 77 17.01 1.57 6.30
CA GLY A 77 17.83 0.59 7.00
C GLY A 77 18.08 0.99 8.46
N ASP A 78 19.12 0.42 9.07
CA ASP A 78 19.40 0.61 10.50
C ASP A 78 20.21 1.87 10.81
N LYS A 79 20.97 2.38 9.82
CA LYS A 79 21.99 3.41 10.04
C LYS A 79 21.54 4.81 9.67
N PHE A 80 20.52 4.97 8.83
CA PHE A 80 20.08 6.28 8.37
C PHE A 80 18.68 6.60 8.88
N THR A 81 18.58 7.72 9.60
CA THR A 81 17.34 8.14 10.25
C THR A 81 17.06 9.62 9.99
N VAL A 82 15.80 9.95 9.67
CA VAL A 82 15.29 11.32 9.56
C VAL A 82 14.11 11.47 10.50
N ASN A 83 14.07 12.50 11.33
CA ASN A 83 12.98 12.72 12.28
C ASN A 83 12.18 13.99 11.98
N ASN A 84 11.02 14.11 12.64
CA ASN A 84 10.10 15.24 12.48
C ASN A 84 10.60 16.56 13.11
N ALA A 85 11.76 16.57 13.77
CA ALA A 85 12.43 17.78 14.26
C ALA A 85 13.42 18.35 13.22
N GLY A 86 13.55 17.72 12.05
CA GLY A 86 14.46 18.12 10.99
C GLY A 86 15.89 17.60 11.18
N ASN A 87 16.14 16.68 12.11
CA ASN A 87 17.45 16.06 12.24
C ASN A 87 17.59 14.92 11.23
N VAL A 88 18.76 14.84 10.63
CA VAL A 88 19.23 13.71 9.83
C VAL A 88 20.44 13.12 10.56
N SER A 89 20.41 11.82 10.82
CA SER A 89 21.48 11.10 11.52
C SER A 89 21.94 9.89 10.73
N TYR A 90 23.26 9.71 10.70
CA TYR A 90 23.91 8.49 10.24
C TYR A 90 24.79 7.95 11.37
N SER A 91 24.65 6.66 11.69
CA SER A 91 25.38 6.01 12.80
C SER A 91 26.20 4.80 12.36
N GLY A 92 26.59 4.73 11.09
CA GLY A 92 27.51 3.69 10.60
C GLY A 92 28.97 4.06 10.82
N ASP A 93 29.85 3.05 10.69
CA ASP A 93 31.29 3.27 10.67
C ASP A 93 31.68 4.20 9.52
N ILE A 94 32.60 5.13 9.81
CA ILE A 94 33.26 5.95 8.80
C ILE A 94 34.61 5.30 8.56
N THR A 95 34.69 4.49 7.51
CA THR A 95 35.87 3.67 7.23
C THR A 95 36.88 4.37 6.31
N GLU A 96 36.50 5.48 5.66
CA GLU A 96 37.37 6.20 4.73
C GLU A 96 37.11 7.73 4.71
N GLY A 97 37.83 8.46 5.56
CA GLY A 97 37.79 9.94 5.58
C GLY A 97 36.42 10.48 5.98
N ASP A 98 35.84 11.39 5.20
CA ASP A 98 34.49 11.94 5.42
C ASP A 98 33.43 11.24 4.54
N HIS A 99 33.77 10.11 3.90
CA HIS A 99 32.84 9.40 3.03
C HIS A 99 31.98 8.43 3.84
N ILE A 100 30.67 8.60 3.71
CA ILE A 100 29.67 7.61 4.09
C ILE A 100 29.53 6.67 2.89
N THR A 101 30.03 5.44 3.00
CA THR A 101 29.75 4.35 2.06
C THR A 101 28.66 3.42 2.57
#